data_AF-A0AAE2CII8-F1
#
_entry.id   AF-A0AAE2CII8-F1
#
_cell.length_a   1.000
_cell.length_b   1.000
_cell.length_c   1.000
_cell.angle_alpha   90.00
_cell.angle_beta   90.00
_cell.angle_gamma   90.00
#
_symmetry.space_group_name_H-M   'P 1'
#
loop_
_entity.id
_entity.type
_entity.pdbx_description
1 polymer ?
#
loop_
_entity_poly.entity_id
_entity_poly.type
_entity_poly.pdbx_seq_one_letter_code
_entity_poly.pdbx_strand_id
1 'polypeptide(L)'
;MSSTFYDRACPNASTIIRTSIRRAISRERRMAASLIRPHFHDCFVQGCDASILLDQTDTIQSEKTAFPNVNSVRVYEVIEVAKREVERVCPGVVSCTDIVTLAARDISVVVIKLILSEQHVGGPSWNVRLGRRDSTTASRSQANTDFPSPSAGLDTLISAFANKGLSARDMVALSGAHTIGQAQCFLFRNRINNNGTDIDAHFASIRRR
;
A
#
# COMPACT_ATOMS: atom_id res chain seq x y z
N MET A 1 8.36 0.07 19.22
CA MET A 1 7.87 1.07 18.26
C MET A 1 6.99 2.10 18.96
N SER A 2 7.11 3.39 18.62
CA SER A 2 6.36 4.51 19.25
C SER A 2 5.91 5.51 18.19
N SER A 3 4.79 6.22 18.41
CA SER A 3 4.37 7.32 17.52
C SER A 3 5.26 8.55 17.61
N THR A 4 6.04 8.67 18.69
CA THR A 4 6.94 9.80 18.97
C THR A 4 8.40 9.49 18.64
N PHE A 5 8.68 8.39 17.93
CA PHE A 5 10.03 7.85 17.72
C PHE A 5 10.99 8.88 17.10
N TYR A 6 10.52 9.74 16.20
CA TYR A 6 11.32 10.76 15.53
C TYR A 6 11.22 12.16 16.12
N ASP A 7 10.43 12.39 17.18
CA ASP A 7 10.11 13.74 17.66
C ASP A 7 11.35 14.53 18.08
N ARG A 8 12.39 13.85 18.58
CA ARG A 8 13.67 14.47 18.94
C ARG A 8 14.65 14.51 17.78
N ALA A 9 14.78 13.42 17.03
CA ALA A 9 15.84 13.25 16.02
C ALA A 9 15.48 13.89 14.66
N CYS A 10 14.20 13.92 14.31
CA CYS A 10 13.68 14.56 13.11
C CYS A 10 12.24 15.05 13.30
N PRO A 11 12.03 16.12 14.10
CA PRO A 11 10.68 16.60 14.47
C PRO A 11 9.79 16.94 13.28
N ASN A 12 10.39 17.34 12.15
CA ASN A 12 9.67 17.74 10.94
C ASN A 12 9.39 16.59 9.96
N ALA A 13 9.84 15.35 10.24
CA ALA A 13 9.72 14.21 9.32
C ALA A 13 8.28 14.01 8.81
N SER A 14 7.33 13.89 9.75
CA SER A 14 5.91 13.68 9.43
C SER A 14 5.31 14.80 8.58
N THR A 15 5.77 16.04 8.75
CA THR A 15 5.27 17.19 7.98
C THR A 15 5.85 17.23 6.57
N ILE A 16 7.14 16.91 6.42
CA ILE A 16 7.84 16.85 5.13
C ILE A 16 7.25 15.73 4.26
N ILE A 17 7.07 14.54 4.84
CA ILE A 17 6.48 13.39 4.15
C ILE A 17 5.07 13.75 3.68
N ARG A 18 4.20 14.21 4.59
CA ARG A 18 2.83 14.63 4.25
C ARG A 18 2.77 15.66 3.13
N THR A 19 3.68 16.63 3.14
CA THR A 19 3.76 17.67 2.11
C THR A 19 4.14 17.09 0.75
N SER A 20 5.11 16.19 0.72
CA SER A 20 5.55 15.50 -0.50
C SER A 20 4.42 14.66 -1.09
N ILE A 21 3.72 13.91 -0.25
CA ILE A 21 2.55 13.10 -0.64
C ILE A 21 1.43 13.97 -1.21
N ARG A 22 1.07 15.08 -0.53
CA ARG A 22 0.03 15.99 -1.01
C ARG A 22 0.36 16.59 -2.38
N ARG A 23 1.63 16.97 -2.60
CA ARG A 23 2.11 17.48 -3.89
C ARG A 23 2.03 16.43 -4.99
N ALA A 24 2.30 15.17 -4.70
CA ALA A 24 2.14 14.08 -5.67
C ALA A 24 0.67 13.90 -6.06
N ILE A 25 -0.22 13.81 -5.07
CA ILE A 25 -1.67 13.66 -5.29
C ILE A 25 -2.26 14.85 -6.08
N SER A 26 -1.78 16.07 -5.83
CA SER A 26 -2.28 17.23 -6.57
C SER A 26 -1.89 17.21 -8.05
N ARG A 27 -0.80 16.53 -8.40
CA ARG A 27 -0.35 16.35 -9.80
C ARG A 27 -1.12 15.23 -10.49
N GLU A 28 -1.32 14.10 -9.81
CA GLU A 28 -2.11 12.99 -10.32
C GLU A 28 -3.03 12.44 -9.22
N ARG A 29 -4.30 12.84 -9.25
CA ARG A 29 -5.31 12.42 -8.24
C ARG A 29 -5.43 10.90 -8.12
N ARG A 30 -5.16 10.16 -9.21
CA ARG A 30 -5.20 8.69 -9.24
C ARG A 30 -4.11 8.04 -8.37
N MET A 31 -3.00 8.74 -8.08
CA MET A 31 -1.95 8.25 -7.17
C MET A 31 -2.47 8.05 -5.75
N ALA A 32 -3.47 8.82 -5.36
CA ALA A 32 -4.02 8.79 -4.02
C ALA A 32 -4.60 7.41 -3.67
N ALA A 33 -5.18 6.69 -4.63
CA ALA A 33 -5.62 5.32 -4.37
C ALA A 33 -4.49 4.27 -4.41
N SER A 34 -3.30 4.65 -4.85
CA SER A 34 -2.26 3.68 -5.24
C SER A 34 -1.19 3.46 -4.18
N LEU A 35 -1.09 4.34 -3.18
CA LEU A 35 -0.02 4.33 -2.18
C LEU A 35 -0.34 3.54 -0.90
N ILE A 36 -1.61 3.17 -0.69
CA ILE A 36 -1.97 2.19 0.36
C ILE A 36 -1.42 0.81 -0.01
N ARG A 37 -1.43 0.49 -1.31
CA ARG A 37 -1.05 -0.82 -1.82
C ARG A 37 0.44 -1.17 -1.60
N PRO A 38 1.43 -0.30 -1.89
CA PRO A 38 2.82 -0.55 -1.53
C PRO A 38 3.01 -0.90 -0.06
N HIS A 39 2.31 -0.24 0.87
CA HIS A 39 2.44 -0.56 2.30
C HIS A 39 1.88 -1.94 2.64
N PHE A 40 0.72 -2.33 2.07
CA PHE A 40 0.22 -3.69 2.20
C PHE A 40 1.21 -4.71 1.64
N HIS A 41 1.75 -4.45 0.43
CA HIS A 41 2.68 -5.36 -0.23
C HIS A 41 4.03 -5.48 0.48
N ASP A 42 4.53 -4.40 1.07
CA ASP A 42 5.70 -4.40 1.95
C ASP A 42 5.43 -5.30 3.17
N CYS A 43 4.39 -4.98 3.95
CA CYS A 43 4.10 -5.70 5.19
C CYS A 43 3.75 -7.19 5.01
N PHE A 44 3.21 -7.58 3.86
CA PHE A 44 2.85 -8.97 3.59
C PHE A 44 4.03 -9.86 3.20
N VAL A 45 5.16 -9.29 2.77
CA VAL A 45 6.35 -10.04 2.34
C VAL A 45 7.47 -9.71 3.30
N GLN A 46 8.00 -10.70 4.03
CA GLN A 46 9.05 -10.54 5.05
C GLN A 46 8.85 -9.44 6.14
N GLY A 47 7.69 -8.76 6.18
CA GLY A 47 7.34 -7.73 7.15
C GLY A 47 7.52 -6.32 6.58
N CYS A 48 7.06 -5.30 7.33
CA CYS A 48 7.14 -3.91 6.85
C CYS A 48 8.58 -3.38 6.95
N ASP A 49 9.42 -3.66 5.96
CA ASP A 49 10.86 -3.40 6.03
C ASP A 49 11.40 -2.68 4.77
N ALA A 50 10.53 -2.17 3.92
CA ALA A 50 10.84 -1.50 2.66
C ALA A 50 11.58 -2.37 1.62
N SER A 51 11.57 -3.70 1.76
CA SER A 51 12.14 -4.61 0.76
C SER A 51 11.53 -4.43 -0.63
N ILE A 52 10.23 -4.09 -0.69
CA ILE A 52 9.51 -3.80 -1.93
C ILE A 52 10.12 -2.63 -2.73
N LEU A 53 10.87 -1.75 -2.07
CA LEU A 53 11.50 -0.60 -2.70
C LEU A 53 12.86 -0.94 -3.33
N LEU A 54 13.48 -2.06 -2.96
CA LEU A 54 14.80 -2.44 -3.44
C LEU A 54 14.74 -2.82 -4.92
N ASP A 55 15.62 -2.20 -5.71
CA ASP A 55 15.77 -2.49 -7.14
C ASP A 55 16.58 -3.77 -7.38
N GLN A 56 16.45 -4.29 -8.60
CA GLN A 56 17.19 -5.46 -9.04
C GLN A 56 18.69 -5.14 -9.05
N THR A 57 19.50 -6.02 -8.45
CA THR A 57 20.96 -5.99 -8.52
C THR A 57 21.49 -7.40 -8.78
N ASP A 58 22.82 -7.57 -8.82
CA ASP A 58 23.45 -8.90 -8.92
C ASP A 58 23.15 -9.79 -7.70
N THR A 59 22.84 -9.18 -6.55
CA THR A 59 22.60 -9.89 -5.28
C THR A 59 21.16 -9.79 -4.78
N ILE A 60 20.35 -8.87 -5.34
CA ILE A 60 18.95 -8.66 -4.95
C ILE A 60 18.02 -9.05 -6.09
N GLN A 61 17.16 -10.05 -5.86
CA GLN A 61 16.01 -10.31 -6.71
C GLN A 61 14.84 -9.44 -6.26
N SER A 62 14.55 -8.38 -7.03
CA SER A 62 13.57 -7.38 -6.62
C SER A 62 12.15 -7.92 -6.62
N GLU A 63 11.42 -7.62 -5.53
CA GLU A 63 9.99 -7.87 -5.40
C GLU A 63 9.17 -7.11 -6.45
N LYS A 64 9.68 -6.00 -7.00
CA LYS A 64 9.01 -5.23 -8.07
C LYS A 64 8.72 -6.10 -9.31
N THR A 65 9.49 -7.17 -9.50
CA THR A 65 9.37 -8.12 -10.63
C THR A 65 8.56 -9.38 -10.29
N ALA A 66 7.99 -9.47 -9.07
CA ALA A 66 7.05 -10.53 -8.71
C ALA A 66 5.72 -10.34 -9.47
N PHE A 67 5.01 -11.44 -9.75
CA PHE A 67 3.75 -11.43 -10.51
C PHE A 67 2.69 -10.48 -9.92
N PRO A 68 2.50 -10.38 -8.58
CA PRO A 68 1.55 -9.45 -8.00
C PRO A 68 1.95 -7.97 -8.09
N ASN A 69 3.24 -7.69 -8.32
CA ASN A 69 3.83 -6.35 -8.28
C ASN A 69 4.10 -5.77 -9.67
N VAL A 70 4.62 -6.58 -10.60
CA VAL A 70 5.03 -6.13 -11.93
C VAL A 70 3.84 -5.55 -12.70
N ASN A 71 4.04 -4.37 -13.31
CA ASN A 71 2.98 -3.62 -14.00
C ASN A 71 1.72 -3.37 -13.16
N SER A 72 1.86 -3.32 -11.83
CA SER A 72 0.74 -3.33 -10.89
C SER A 72 0.94 -2.36 -9.73
N VAL A 73 1.94 -2.60 -8.88
CA VAL A 73 2.34 -1.65 -7.84
C VAL A 73 3.05 -0.48 -8.52
N ARG A 74 2.74 0.74 -8.07
CA ARG A 74 3.27 1.99 -8.62
C ARG A 74 3.59 2.94 -7.47
N VAL A 75 4.10 4.11 -7.82
CA VAL A 75 4.35 5.24 -6.89
C VAL A 75 5.66 5.14 -6.08
N TYR A 76 6.62 4.32 -6.53
CA TYR A 76 7.98 4.29 -5.96
C TYR A 76 8.64 5.68 -5.96
N GLU A 77 8.50 6.41 -7.06
CA GLU A 77 9.04 7.77 -7.25
C GLU A 77 8.61 8.79 -6.19
N VAL A 78 7.38 8.68 -5.66
CA VAL A 78 6.88 9.62 -4.62
C VAL A 78 7.51 9.31 -3.28
N ILE A 79 7.72 8.03 -2.99
CA ILE A 79 8.42 7.59 -1.77
C ILE A 79 9.88 8.05 -1.85
N GLU A 80 10.53 7.94 -3.01
CA GLU A 80 11.89 8.45 -3.25
C GLU A 80 11.98 9.98 -3.10
N VAL A 81 11.00 10.73 -3.63
CA VAL A 81 10.92 12.18 -3.43
C VAL A 81 10.79 12.50 -1.94
N ALA A 82 9.86 11.86 -1.23
CA ALA A 82 9.68 12.09 0.20
C ALA A 82 10.95 11.74 0.99
N LYS A 83 11.59 10.62 0.69
CA LYS A 83 12.88 10.21 1.30
C LYS A 83 13.94 11.26 1.07
N ARG A 84 14.12 11.73 -0.16
CA ARG A 84 15.11 12.78 -0.49
C ARG A 84 14.85 14.09 0.26
N GLU A 85 13.59 14.52 0.38
CA GLU A 85 13.29 15.74 1.15
C GLU A 85 13.55 15.57 2.66
N VAL A 86 13.28 14.38 3.21
CA VAL A 86 13.58 14.07 4.61
C VAL A 86 15.09 14.00 4.85
N GLU A 87 15.85 13.35 3.96
CA GLU A 87 17.30 13.23 4.06
C GLU A 87 18.03 14.58 4.00
N ARG A 88 17.46 15.59 3.31
CA ARG A 88 18.00 16.96 3.35
C ARG A 88 17.90 17.63 4.72
N VAL A 89 16.97 17.19 5.55
CA VAL A 89 16.69 17.80 6.87
C VAL A 89 17.29 16.98 7.99
N CYS A 90 17.22 15.65 7.91
CA CYS A 90 17.71 14.74 8.93
C CYS A 90 18.36 13.49 8.29
N PRO A 91 19.61 13.62 7.82
CA PRO A 91 20.32 12.55 7.11
C PRO A 91 20.40 11.26 7.93
N GLY A 92 20.03 10.13 7.33
CA GLY A 92 20.17 8.79 7.92
C GLY A 92 19.27 8.51 9.12
N VAL A 93 18.27 9.35 9.40
CA VAL A 93 17.42 9.21 10.60
C VAL A 93 16.16 8.38 10.31
N VAL A 94 15.42 8.73 9.26
CA VAL A 94 14.08 8.17 9.00
C VAL A 94 14.18 7.02 8.02
N SER A 95 13.67 5.84 8.39
CA SER A 95 13.70 4.66 7.52
C SER A 95 12.73 4.80 6.35
N CYS A 96 13.04 4.15 5.23
CA CYS A 96 12.16 4.07 4.08
C CYS A 96 10.82 3.40 4.44
N THR A 97 10.85 2.34 5.26
CA THR A 97 9.62 1.65 5.72
C THR A 97 8.70 2.57 6.53
N ASP A 98 9.23 3.44 7.38
CA ASP A 98 8.39 4.39 8.11
C ASP A 98 7.89 5.53 7.21
N ILE A 99 8.61 5.89 6.14
CA ILE A 99 8.08 6.80 5.10
C ILE A 99 6.92 6.15 4.36
N VAL A 100 7.04 4.88 3.95
CA VAL A 100 5.95 4.11 3.31
C VAL A 100 4.72 4.07 4.21
N THR A 101 4.94 3.77 5.51
CA THR A 101 3.86 3.69 6.51
C THR A 101 3.17 5.04 6.72
N LEU A 102 3.93 6.13 6.85
CA LEU A 102 3.38 7.48 6.99
C LEU A 102 2.65 7.94 5.72
N ALA A 103 3.19 7.62 4.55
CA ALA A 103 2.56 7.91 3.26
C ALA A 103 1.19 7.22 3.15
N ALA A 104 1.09 5.93 3.48
CA ALA A 104 -0.18 5.21 3.48
C ALA A 104 -1.22 5.88 4.40
N ARG A 105 -0.83 6.29 5.63
CA ARG A 105 -1.74 7.01 6.54
C ARG A 105 -2.18 8.35 5.98
N ASP A 106 -1.23 9.19 5.56
CA ASP A 106 -1.53 10.56 5.10
C ASP A 106 -2.50 10.55 3.90
N ILE A 107 -2.47 9.48 3.12
CA ILE A 107 -3.28 9.30 1.94
C ILE A 107 -4.67 8.83 2.27
N SER A 108 -4.81 7.86 3.16
CA SER A 108 -6.13 7.48 3.67
C SER A 108 -6.88 8.70 4.21
N VAL A 109 -6.18 9.60 4.90
CA VAL A 109 -6.75 10.87 5.38
C VAL A 109 -7.11 11.83 4.23
N VAL A 110 -6.20 12.05 3.27
CA VAL A 110 -6.40 12.99 2.16
C VAL A 110 -7.47 12.50 1.18
N VAL A 111 -7.44 11.23 0.78
CA VAL A 111 -8.36 10.65 -0.19
C VAL A 111 -9.78 10.70 0.31
N ILE A 112 -10.02 10.27 1.55
CA ILE A 112 -11.37 10.27 2.11
C ILE A 112 -11.88 11.72 2.19
N LYS A 113 -11.03 12.70 2.53
CA LYS A 113 -11.39 14.13 2.48
C LYS A 113 -11.70 14.64 1.07
N LEU A 114 -11.09 14.07 0.03
CA LEU A 114 -11.35 14.45 -1.37
C LEU A 114 -12.61 13.78 -1.94
N ILE A 115 -12.96 12.57 -1.47
CA ILE A 115 -14.13 11.81 -1.93
C ILE A 115 -15.40 12.26 -1.20
N LEU A 116 -15.30 12.56 0.09
CA LEU A 116 -16.42 13.02 0.92
C LEU A 116 -16.44 14.55 0.92
N SER A 117 -17.30 15.13 0.08
CA SER A 117 -17.38 16.56 -0.19
C SER A 117 -17.92 17.42 0.96
N GLU A 118 -18.12 16.89 2.17
CA GLU A 118 -18.75 17.64 3.24
C GLU A 118 -17.99 17.55 4.58
N GLN A 119 -17.70 18.76 5.06
CA GLN A 119 -17.25 19.29 6.34
C GLN A 119 -16.77 18.41 7.52
N HIS A 120 -17.00 17.11 7.66
CA HIS A 120 -16.64 16.40 8.91
C HIS A 120 -16.16 14.94 8.81
N VAL A 121 -15.88 14.37 7.63
CA VAL A 121 -15.31 13.01 7.59
C VAL A 121 -14.10 12.95 6.68
N GLY A 122 -12.95 13.38 7.21
CA GLY A 122 -11.69 12.80 6.75
C GLY A 122 -11.66 11.32 7.16
N GLY A 123 -10.80 10.51 6.53
CA GLY A 123 -10.50 9.19 7.05
C GLY A 123 -10.04 9.31 8.50
N PRO A 124 -10.23 8.30 9.36
CA PRO A 124 -9.69 8.36 10.70
C PRO A 124 -8.20 8.69 10.56
N SER A 125 -7.73 9.74 11.23
CA SER A 125 -6.29 9.91 11.42
C SER A 125 -5.94 9.12 12.66
N TRP A 126 -4.87 8.34 12.59
CA TRP A 126 -4.35 7.61 13.73
C TRP A 126 -2.88 7.91 13.92
N ASN A 127 -2.41 7.69 15.14
CA ASN A 127 -0.99 7.76 15.47
C ASN A 127 -0.32 6.49 14.95
N VAL A 128 0.46 6.64 13.89
CA VAL A 128 1.28 5.56 13.33
C VAL A 128 2.41 5.25 14.31
N ARG A 129 2.61 3.99 14.68
CA ARG A 129 3.81 3.57 15.42
C ARG A 129 4.99 3.51 14.45
N LEU A 130 6.09 4.15 14.83
CA LEU A 130 7.31 4.30 14.05
C LEU A 130 8.50 3.66 14.77
N GLY A 131 9.66 3.67 14.12
CA GLY A 131 10.91 3.03 14.53
C GLY A 131 11.18 1.71 13.82
N ARG A 132 10.56 1.45 12.67
CA ARG A 132 10.93 0.30 11.82
C ARG A 132 12.26 0.58 11.13
N ARG A 133 12.97 -0.48 10.72
CA ARG A 133 14.26 -0.38 10.02
C ARG A 133 14.14 -1.02 8.65
N ASP A 134 14.93 -0.51 7.72
CA ASP A 134 14.96 -0.99 6.35
C ASP A 134 15.72 -2.31 6.24
N SER A 135 15.22 -3.22 5.41
CA SER A 135 15.89 -4.47 5.06
C SER A 135 17.04 -4.25 4.08
N THR A 136 17.98 -5.19 4.08
CA THR A 136 19.07 -5.26 3.10
C THR A 136 18.84 -6.38 2.08
N THR A 137 17.66 -7.00 2.10
CA THR A 137 17.27 -8.14 1.28
C THR A 137 15.83 -7.97 0.80
N ALA A 138 15.52 -8.54 -0.36
CA ALA A 138 14.15 -8.63 -0.88
C ALA A 138 13.83 -10.07 -1.26
N SER A 139 12.54 -10.44 -1.23
CA SER A 139 12.11 -11.81 -1.49
C SER A 139 11.07 -11.89 -2.60
N ARG A 140 11.54 -11.90 -3.85
CA ARG A 140 10.67 -12.11 -5.03
C ARG A 140 9.87 -13.41 -4.93
N SER A 141 10.45 -14.47 -4.36
CA SER A 141 9.77 -15.75 -4.20
C SER A 141 8.60 -15.65 -3.23
N GLN A 142 8.79 -15.06 -2.03
CA GLN A 142 7.70 -14.81 -1.08
C GLN A 142 6.66 -13.85 -1.66
N ALA A 143 7.09 -12.81 -2.39
CA ALA A 143 6.18 -11.93 -3.11
C ALA A 143 5.37 -12.63 -4.21
N ASN A 144 5.72 -13.85 -4.65
CA ASN A 144 4.89 -14.64 -5.56
C ASN A 144 3.93 -15.58 -4.81
N THR A 145 4.24 -15.96 -3.57
CA THR A 145 3.48 -16.99 -2.82
C THR A 145 2.57 -16.41 -1.75
N ASP A 146 2.93 -15.27 -1.16
CA ASP A 146 2.30 -14.79 0.07
C ASP A 146 1.05 -13.96 -0.20
N PHE A 147 0.90 -13.43 -1.42
CA PHE A 147 -0.29 -12.71 -1.82
C PHE A 147 -1.39 -13.68 -2.26
N PRO A 148 -2.61 -13.56 -1.71
CA PRO A 148 -3.73 -14.32 -2.23
C PRO A 148 -4.09 -13.88 -3.66
N SER A 149 -4.53 -14.84 -4.47
CA SER A 149 -5.08 -14.56 -5.80
C SER A 149 -6.37 -13.73 -5.70
N PRO A 150 -6.66 -12.83 -6.66
CA PRO A 150 -7.97 -12.16 -6.75
C PRO A 150 -9.14 -13.14 -6.95
N SER A 151 -8.87 -14.37 -7.37
CA SER A 151 -9.86 -15.44 -7.53
C SER A 151 -9.89 -16.44 -6.35
N ALA A 152 -9.17 -16.16 -5.27
CA ALA A 152 -9.12 -17.04 -4.10
C ALA A 152 -10.49 -17.10 -3.38
N GLY A 153 -10.83 -18.29 -2.88
CA GLY A 153 -12.00 -18.47 -2.02
C GLY A 153 -11.78 -17.89 -0.62
N LEU A 154 -12.87 -17.72 0.13
CA LEU A 154 -12.85 -17.10 1.46
C LEU A 154 -11.87 -17.77 2.43
N ASP A 155 -11.86 -19.11 2.49
CA ASP A 155 -10.97 -19.85 3.40
C ASP A 155 -9.49 -19.61 3.08
N THR A 156 -9.14 -19.57 1.79
CA THR A 156 -7.77 -19.24 1.35
C THR A 156 -7.38 -17.82 1.75
N LEU A 157 -8.30 -16.86 1.65
CA LEU A 157 -8.06 -15.48 2.10
C LEU A 157 -7.83 -15.43 3.62
N ILE A 158 -8.68 -16.10 4.40
CA ILE A 158 -8.55 -16.16 5.85
C ILE A 158 -7.20 -16.79 6.24
N SER A 159 -6.82 -17.90 5.63
CA SER A 159 -5.53 -18.55 5.89
C SER A 159 -4.34 -17.67 5.52
N ALA A 160 -4.40 -16.97 4.36
CA ALA A 160 -3.31 -16.08 3.93
C ALA A 160 -3.08 -14.93 4.94
N PHE A 161 -4.15 -14.34 5.48
CA PHE A 161 -4.05 -13.31 6.51
C PHE A 161 -3.61 -13.88 7.86
N ALA A 162 -4.12 -15.06 8.24
CA ALA A 162 -3.71 -15.74 9.48
C ALA A 162 -2.21 -16.05 9.50
N ASN A 163 -1.62 -16.40 8.35
CA ASN A 163 -0.17 -16.59 8.20
C ASN A 163 0.65 -15.31 8.47
N LYS A 164 0.01 -14.14 8.45
CA LYS A 164 0.59 -12.84 8.79
C LYS A 164 0.18 -12.36 10.20
N GLY A 165 -0.43 -13.24 11.00
CA GLY A 165 -0.91 -12.92 12.34
C GLY A 165 -2.15 -12.02 12.34
N LEU A 166 -2.88 -11.95 11.22
CA LEU A 166 -4.08 -11.14 11.06
C LEU A 166 -5.33 -12.01 11.15
N SER A 167 -6.32 -11.58 11.91
CA SER A 167 -7.59 -12.29 12.06
C SER A 167 -8.48 -12.16 10.82
N ALA A 168 -9.53 -12.99 10.73
CA ALA A 168 -10.56 -12.82 9.70
C ALA A 168 -11.22 -11.42 9.76
N ARG A 169 -11.33 -10.83 10.95
CA ARG A 169 -11.82 -9.45 11.13
C ARG A 169 -10.86 -8.44 10.49
N ASP A 170 -9.55 -8.63 10.66
CA ASP A 170 -8.54 -7.76 10.05
C ASP A 170 -8.55 -7.90 8.53
N MET A 171 -8.71 -9.11 8.00
CA MET A 171 -8.88 -9.36 6.57
C MET A 171 -10.08 -8.59 6.00
N VAL A 172 -11.25 -8.65 6.66
CA VAL A 172 -12.44 -7.89 6.23
C VAL A 172 -12.17 -6.38 6.28
N ALA A 173 -11.58 -5.88 7.37
CA ALA A 173 -11.27 -4.45 7.51
C ALA A 173 -10.28 -3.96 6.43
N LEU A 174 -9.21 -4.72 6.18
CA LEU A 174 -8.19 -4.38 5.19
C LEU A 174 -8.69 -4.53 3.74
N SER A 175 -9.62 -5.44 3.48
CA SER A 175 -10.32 -5.53 2.19
C SER A 175 -11.09 -4.25 1.85
N GLY A 176 -11.46 -3.45 2.86
CA GLY A 176 -12.03 -2.11 2.69
C GLY A 176 -11.13 -1.14 1.92
N ALA A 177 -9.82 -1.41 1.79
CA ALA A 177 -8.92 -0.63 0.93
C ALA A 177 -9.36 -0.63 -0.55
N HIS A 178 -10.13 -1.63 -0.99
CA HIS A 178 -10.72 -1.67 -2.34
C HIS A 178 -11.89 -0.70 -2.55
N THR A 179 -12.25 0.13 -1.56
CA THR A 179 -13.19 1.25 -1.74
C THR A 179 -12.65 2.34 -2.68
N ILE A 180 -11.34 2.37 -2.90
CA ILE A 180 -10.67 3.28 -3.82
C ILE A 180 -9.74 2.51 -4.76
N GLY A 181 -9.39 3.15 -5.88
CA GLY A 181 -8.44 2.60 -6.84
C GLY A 181 -9.10 1.94 -8.03
N GLN A 182 -8.31 1.16 -8.77
CA GLN A 182 -8.73 0.52 -10.00
C GLN A 182 -8.02 -0.83 -10.14
N ALA A 183 -8.70 -1.79 -10.76
CA ALA A 183 -8.15 -3.08 -11.12
C ALA A 183 -8.08 -3.21 -12.65
N GLN A 184 -7.11 -4.00 -13.15
CA GLN A 184 -7.00 -4.30 -14.56
C GLN A 184 -8.00 -5.39 -14.96
N CYS A 185 -8.54 -5.32 -16.19
CA CYS A 185 -9.62 -6.19 -16.64
C CYS A 185 -9.31 -7.68 -16.48
N PHE A 186 -8.06 -8.11 -16.74
CA PHE A 186 -7.69 -9.52 -16.66
C PHE A 186 -7.89 -10.13 -15.25
N LEU A 187 -7.87 -9.32 -14.19
CA LEU A 187 -8.04 -9.79 -12.80
C LEU A 187 -9.48 -10.21 -12.49
N PHE A 188 -10.47 -9.66 -13.20
CA PHE A 188 -11.90 -9.92 -12.95
C PHE A 188 -12.67 -10.39 -14.20
N ARG A 189 -12.02 -10.50 -15.36
CA ARG A 189 -12.64 -10.87 -16.64
C ARG A 189 -13.40 -12.21 -16.54
N ASN A 190 -12.84 -13.20 -15.85
CA ASN A 190 -13.51 -14.49 -15.68
C ASN A 190 -14.80 -14.33 -14.86
N ARG A 191 -14.77 -13.56 -13.77
CA ARG A 191 -15.94 -13.36 -12.90
C ARG A 191 -17.11 -12.69 -13.63
N ILE A 192 -16.84 -11.71 -14.49
CA ILE A 192 -17.90 -10.99 -15.21
C ILE A 192 -18.45 -11.78 -16.40
N ASN A 193 -17.75 -12.78 -16.94
CA ASN A 193 -18.18 -13.52 -18.14
C ASN A 193 -18.72 -14.92 -17.85
N ASN A 194 -18.42 -15.50 -16.69
CA ASN A 194 -18.88 -16.84 -16.33
C ASN A 194 -20.33 -16.83 -15.83
N ASN A 195 -21.10 -17.86 -16.21
CA ASN A 195 -22.44 -18.11 -15.67
C ASN A 195 -22.31 -18.68 -14.24
N GLY A 196 -23.18 -18.26 -13.32
CA GLY A 196 -23.22 -18.78 -11.94
C GLY A 196 -22.29 -18.09 -10.95
N THR A 197 -21.74 -16.91 -11.27
CA THR A 197 -21.06 -16.08 -10.27
C THR A 197 -22.06 -15.29 -9.43
N ASP A 198 -21.67 -14.91 -8.22
CA ASP A 198 -22.46 -14.11 -7.26
C ASP A 198 -22.48 -12.60 -7.59
N ILE A 199 -22.27 -12.24 -8.86
CA ILE A 199 -22.22 -10.86 -9.31
C ILE A 199 -23.61 -10.38 -9.74
N ASP A 200 -23.96 -9.14 -9.41
CA ASP A 200 -25.13 -8.49 -9.98
C ASP A 200 -25.04 -8.46 -11.52
N ALA A 201 -26.09 -8.95 -12.19
CA ALA A 201 -26.09 -9.14 -13.64
C ALA A 201 -25.97 -7.80 -14.40
N HIS A 202 -26.61 -6.75 -13.88
CA HIS A 202 -26.53 -5.42 -14.48
C HIS A 202 -25.11 -4.84 -14.34
N PHE A 203 -24.51 -4.92 -13.16
CA PHE A 203 -23.11 -4.51 -12.93
C PHE A 203 -22.14 -5.28 -13.83
N ALA A 204 -22.31 -6.60 -13.97
CA ALA A 204 -21.49 -7.41 -14.88
C ALA A 204 -21.60 -6.91 -16.32
N SER A 205 -22.82 -6.58 -16.79
CA SER A 205 -23.05 -6.08 -18.15
C SER A 205 -22.31 -4.76 -18.45
N ILE A 206 -22.23 -3.86 -17.46
CA ILE A 206 -21.51 -2.59 -17.57
C ILE A 206 -19.99 -2.81 -17.67
N ARG A 207 -19.46 -3.84 -17.01
CA ARG A 207 -18.02 -4.13 -16.94
C ARG A 207 -17.48 -5.01 -18.07
N ARG A 208 -18.35 -5.56 -18.93
CA ARG A 208 -17.97 -6.33 -20.13
C ARG A 208 -17.58 -5.45 -21.32
N ARG A 209 -17.96 -4.17 -21.29
CA ARG A 209 -17.63 -3.16 -22.31
C ARG A 209 -16.19 -2.69 -22.13
#